data_AF-A0A9E0J7H3-F1
#
_entry.id   AF-A0A9E0J7H3-F1
#
_cell.length_a   1.000
_cell.length_b   1.000
_cell.length_c   1.000
_cell.angle_alpha   90.00
_cell.angle_beta   90.00
_cell.angle_gamma   90.00
#
_symmetry.space_group_name_H-M   'P 1'
#
loop_
_entity.id
_entity.type
_entity.pdbx_description
1 polymer ?
#
loop_
_entity_poly.entity_id
_entity_poly.type
_entity_poly.pdbx_seq_one_letter_code
_entity_poly.pdbx_strand_id
1 'polypeptide(L)'
;MFQSIEEQRRFADRIVIGALWALAPITLIAALLIKAPWLGFGLASAGLAGAVTVFWKVNPAGVRIAASAALMGSVSLLVAAFAGRAWQIDMHMAYFAALAALIVYCDWRAIAVGAVVVAVHHLLLSFVLPAAVFPGGGDLGRVVVHAVILVAEAVVLMWAASNISSMFARSGASLAQAAAARSEAEAAMRAAESARAAEGAAAQDREMLQSTVEHESAQVVDGLARGLRQLSDGDLTARLQQAFPSKYEALRADFNRAAEQLEQTLAGIVSSAGTIRSGASEIASAADDLSRRTEQ
;
A
#
# COMPACT_ATOMS: atom_id res chain seq x y z
N MET A 1 -2.46 -21.56 4.54
CA MET A 1 -2.84 -20.67 5.66
C MET A 1 -4.08 -19.89 5.21
N PHE A 2 -5.16 -19.84 6.00
CA PHE A 2 -6.41 -19.19 5.58
C PHE A 2 -6.29 -17.67 5.57
N GLN A 3 -6.95 -17.00 4.63
CA GLN A 3 -6.92 -15.54 4.49
C GLN A 3 -7.94 -14.85 5.41
N SER A 4 -8.97 -15.58 5.84
CA SER A 4 -9.99 -15.06 6.77
C SER A 4 -10.47 -16.12 7.76
N ILE A 5 -11.06 -15.65 8.87
CA ILE A 5 -11.69 -16.53 9.86
C ILE A 5 -12.89 -17.30 9.27
N GLU A 6 -13.55 -16.73 8.26
CA GLU A 6 -14.69 -17.37 7.60
C GLU A 6 -14.25 -18.55 6.72
N GLU A 7 -13.09 -18.45 6.08
CA GLU A 7 -12.48 -19.59 5.38
C GLU A 7 -12.08 -20.70 6.33
N GLN A 8 -11.46 -20.35 7.47
CA GLN A 8 -11.16 -21.32 8.54
C GLN A 8 -12.44 -22.03 9.01
N ARG A 9 -13.55 -21.31 9.18
CA ARG A 9 -14.84 -21.86 9.61
C ARG A 9 -15.48 -22.77 8.56
N ARG A 10 -15.45 -22.40 7.29
CA ARG A 10 -15.95 -23.26 6.20
C ARG A 10 -15.12 -24.53 6.04
N PHE A 11 -13.80 -24.44 6.29
CA PHE A 11 -12.95 -25.62 6.38
C PHE A 11 -13.30 -26.49 7.59
N ALA A 12 -13.54 -25.86 8.74
CA ALA A 12 -14.02 -26.53 9.95
C ALA A 12 -15.34 -27.28 9.73
N ASP A 13 -16.29 -26.70 8.98
CA ASP A 13 -17.55 -27.39 8.63
C ASP A 13 -17.29 -28.73 7.95
N ARG A 14 -16.37 -28.76 6.98
CA ARG A 14 -16.03 -29.99 6.26
C ARG A 14 -15.38 -31.03 7.18
N ILE A 15 -14.52 -30.58 8.10
CA ILE A 15 -13.89 -31.47 9.08
C ILE A 15 -14.93 -32.07 10.02
N VAL A 16 -15.78 -31.23 10.62
CA VAL A 16 -16.76 -31.70 11.62
C VAL A 16 -17.86 -32.54 10.99
N ILE A 17 -18.34 -32.18 9.79
CA ILE A 17 -19.28 -33.01 9.03
C ILE A 17 -18.61 -34.33 8.61
N GLY A 18 -17.34 -34.30 8.20
CA GLY A 18 -16.56 -35.50 7.94
C GLY A 18 -16.45 -36.40 9.17
N ALA A 19 -16.19 -35.81 10.35
CA ALA A 19 -16.14 -36.53 11.62
C ALA A 19 -17.50 -37.15 11.99
N LEU A 20 -18.62 -36.45 11.76
CA LEU A 20 -19.98 -37.00 11.93
C LEU A 20 -20.20 -38.23 11.05
N TRP A 21 -19.82 -38.15 9.78
CA TRP A 21 -19.91 -39.28 8.84
C TRP A 21 -18.97 -40.42 9.19
N ALA A 22 -17.80 -40.15 9.79
CA ALA A 22 -16.88 -41.17 10.28
C ALA A 22 -17.40 -41.86 11.56
N LEU A 23 -18.05 -41.11 12.46
CA LEU A 23 -18.64 -41.65 13.69
C LEU A 23 -19.79 -42.63 13.42
N ALA A 24 -20.52 -42.47 12.30
CA ALA A 24 -21.61 -43.38 11.95
C ALA A 24 -21.19 -44.86 11.75
N PRO A 25 -20.23 -45.19 10.87
CA PRO A 25 -19.73 -46.56 10.74
C PRO A 25 -18.97 -47.01 11.98
N ILE A 26 -18.24 -46.12 12.68
CA ILE A 26 -17.56 -46.47 13.94
C ILE A 26 -18.60 -46.95 14.98
N THR A 27 -19.69 -46.21 15.16
CA THR A 27 -20.76 -46.54 16.09
C THR A 27 -21.47 -47.83 15.69
N LEU A 28 -21.74 -48.01 14.40
CA LEU A 28 -22.34 -49.24 13.86
C LEU A 28 -21.47 -50.46 14.13
N ILE A 29 -20.18 -50.39 13.80
CA ILE A 29 -19.23 -51.49 13.97
C ILE A 29 -19.03 -51.78 15.46
N ALA A 30 -18.85 -50.75 16.28
CA ALA A 30 -18.71 -50.89 17.72
C ALA A 30 -19.92 -51.60 18.34
N ALA A 31 -21.14 -51.18 17.98
CA ALA A 31 -22.37 -51.81 18.43
C ALA A 31 -22.50 -53.26 17.92
N LEU A 32 -22.05 -53.55 16.69
CA LEU A 32 -22.06 -54.90 16.12
C LEU A 32 -21.13 -55.84 16.89
N LEU A 33 -19.88 -55.40 17.17
CA LEU A 33 -18.88 -56.20 17.88
C LEU A 33 -19.32 -56.61 19.28
N ILE A 34 -20.06 -55.74 19.96
CA ILE A 34 -20.59 -56.00 21.30
C ILE A 34 -22.00 -56.59 21.30
N LYS A 35 -22.58 -56.91 20.13
CA LYS A 35 -23.94 -57.46 19.97
C LYS A 35 -25.05 -56.54 20.54
N ALA A 36 -24.84 -55.23 20.51
CA ALA A 36 -25.89 -54.24 20.76
C ALA A 36 -26.79 -54.07 19.51
N PRO A 37 -27.91 -53.32 19.60
CA PRO A 37 -28.76 -52.95 18.45
C PRO A 37 -28.05 -52.11 17.38
N TRP A 38 -27.09 -52.71 16.68
CA TRP A 38 -26.12 -52.05 15.79
C TRP A 38 -26.77 -51.28 14.65
N LEU A 39 -27.86 -51.80 14.09
CA LEU A 39 -28.58 -51.12 13.01
C LEU A 39 -29.23 -49.83 13.51
N GLY A 40 -29.82 -49.85 14.70
CA GLY A 40 -30.46 -48.68 15.30
C GLY A 40 -29.46 -47.56 15.61
N PHE A 41 -28.36 -47.88 16.28
CA PHE A 41 -27.31 -46.90 16.60
C PHE A 41 -26.62 -46.36 15.33
N GLY A 42 -26.32 -47.25 14.37
CA GLY A 42 -25.71 -46.85 13.11
C GLY A 42 -26.61 -45.92 12.28
N LEU A 43 -27.89 -46.26 12.12
CA LEU A 43 -28.86 -45.42 11.41
C LEU A 43 -29.11 -44.09 12.13
N ALA A 44 -29.19 -44.07 13.46
CA ALA A 44 -29.34 -42.83 14.22
C ALA A 44 -28.13 -41.89 14.03
N SER A 45 -26.91 -42.43 14.09
CA SER A 45 -25.70 -41.62 13.88
C SER A 45 -25.58 -41.15 12.43
N ALA A 46 -25.89 -41.99 11.44
CA ALA A 46 -25.94 -41.59 10.04
C ALA A 46 -27.04 -40.56 9.78
N GLY A 47 -28.18 -40.66 10.46
CA GLY A 47 -29.28 -39.71 10.42
C GLY A 47 -28.87 -38.32 10.90
N LEU A 48 -28.14 -38.22 12.03
CA LEU A 48 -27.58 -36.96 12.51
C LEU A 48 -26.59 -36.35 11.51
N ALA A 49 -25.67 -37.17 10.96
CA ALA A 49 -24.71 -36.71 9.96
C ALA A 49 -25.41 -36.21 8.68
N GLY A 50 -26.42 -36.95 8.21
CA GLY A 50 -27.25 -36.58 7.05
C GLY A 50 -28.04 -35.30 7.28
N ALA A 51 -28.70 -35.16 8.44
CA ALA A 51 -29.45 -33.96 8.80
C ALA A 51 -28.57 -32.71 8.83
N VAL A 52 -27.39 -32.79 9.44
CA VAL A 52 -26.41 -31.68 9.44
C VAL A 52 -25.89 -31.41 8.03
N THR A 53 -25.63 -32.44 7.23
CA THR A 53 -25.16 -32.26 5.84
C THR A 53 -26.21 -31.56 4.97
N VAL A 54 -27.48 -31.90 5.13
CA VAL A 54 -28.58 -31.22 4.44
C VAL A 54 -28.71 -29.79 4.95
N PHE A 55 -28.69 -29.59 6.27
CA PHE A 55 -28.76 -28.25 6.87
C PHE A 55 -27.58 -27.37 6.43
N TRP A 56 -26.38 -27.94 6.29
CA TRP A 56 -25.20 -27.25 5.75
C TRP A 56 -25.43 -26.71 4.35
N LYS A 57 -26.04 -27.52 3.48
CA LYS A 57 -26.34 -27.12 2.09
C LYS A 57 -27.38 -26.01 2.01
N VAL A 58 -28.32 -25.97 2.96
CA VAL A 58 -29.41 -24.96 2.98
C VAL A 58 -28.98 -23.69 3.71
N ASN A 59 -28.27 -23.81 4.82
CA ASN A 59 -27.82 -22.70 5.65
C ASN A 59 -26.35 -22.89 6.09
N PRO A 60 -25.38 -22.59 5.19
CA PRO A 60 -23.97 -22.71 5.51
C PRO A 60 -23.53 -21.84 6.70
N ALA A 61 -24.13 -20.65 6.87
CA ALA A 61 -23.77 -19.73 7.95
C ALA A 61 -24.21 -20.23 9.35
N GLY A 62 -25.33 -20.96 9.41
CA GLY A 62 -25.90 -21.49 10.65
C GLY A 62 -25.42 -22.89 11.04
N VAL A 63 -24.78 -23.63 10.12
CA VAL A 63 -24.50 -25.07 10.30
C VAL A 63 -23.66 -25.37 11.52
N ARG A 64 -22.71 -24.50 11.88
CA ARG A 64 -21.73 -24.74 12.94
C ARG A 64 -22.37 -25.10 14.29
N ILE A 65 -23.44 -24.41 14.66
CA ILE A 65 -24.15 -24.66 15.91
C ILE A 65 -24.83 -26.04 15.87
N ALA A 66 -25.50 -26.34 14.75
CA ALA A 66 -26.13 -27.64 14.55
C ALA A 66 -25.09 -28.78 14.51
N ALA A 67 -23.96 -28.59 13.83
CA ALA A 67 -22.87 -29.55 13.75
C ALA A 67 -22.23 -29.82 15.11
N SER A 68 -22.05 -28.79 15.94
CA SER A 68 -21.53 -28.92 17.31
C SER A 68 -22.46 -29.74 18.19
N ALA A 69 -23.77 -29.47 18.14
CA ALA A 69 -24.76 -30.25 18.89
C ALA A 69 -24.87 -31.69 18.38
N ALA A 70 -24.88 -31.89 17.06
CA ALA A 70 -24.92 -33.22 16.45
C ALA A 70 -23.67 -34.04 16.76
N LEU A 71 -22.49 -33.42 16.87
CA LEU A 71 -21.26 -34.12 17.23
C LEU A 71 -21.37 -34.72 18.64
N MET A 72 -21.88 -33.93 19.60
CA MET A 72 -22.17 -34.45 20.95
C MET A 72 -23.23 -35.54 20.93
N GLY A 73 -24.26 -35.40 20.08
CA GLY A 73 -25.28 -36.43 19.88
C GLY A 73 -24.72 -37.74 19.32
N SER A 74 -23.86 -37.69 18.31
CA SER A 74 -23.19 -38.86 17.74
C SER A 74 -22.26 -39.54 18.76
N VAL A 75 -21.53 -38.78 19.56
CA VAL A 75 -20.74 -39.34 20.69
C VAL A 75 -21.66 -39.97 21.73
N SER A 76 -22.81 -39.36 22.03
CA SER A 76 -23.81 -39.93 22.95
C SER A 76 -24.30 -41.30 22.47
N LEU A 77 -24.54 -41.46 21.17
CA LEU A 77 -24.94 -42.74 20.57
C LEU A 77 -23.84 -43.79 20.66
N LEU A 78 -22.59 -43.40 20.42
CA LEU A 78 -21.42 -44.27 20.59
C LEU A 78 -21.32 -44.76 22.03
N VAL A 79 -21.37 -43.85 23.00
CA VAL A 79 -21.32 -44.18 24.43
C VAL A 79 -22.47 -45.09 24.84
N ALA A 80 -23.70 -44.78 24.41
CA ALA A 80 -24.89 -45.57 24.71
C ALA A 80 -24.82 -46.99 24.12
N ALA A 81 -24.13 -47.21 23.00
CA ALA A 81 -23.92 -48.55 22.45
C ALA A 81 -23.18 -49.46 23.43
N PHE A 82 -22.28 -48.90 24.25
CA PHE A 82 -21.52 -49.61 25.28
C PHE A 82 -22.21 -49.62 26.65
N ALA A 83 -23.47 -49.19 26.77
CA ALA A 83 -24.20 -49.16 28.04
C ALA A 83 -24.11 -50.48 28.81
N GLY A 84 -23.69 -50.39 30.08
CA GLY A 84 -23.54 -51.55 30.97
C GLY A 84 -22.29 -52.41 30.70
N ARG A 85 -21.34 -51.94 29.88
CA ARG A 85 -20.08 -52.64 29.57
C ARG A 85 -18.88 -51.89 30.12
N ALA A 86 -17.77 -52.60 30.33
CA ALA A 86 -16.54 -52.01 30.87
C ALA A 86 -16.02 -50.83 30.03
N TRP A 87 -16.07 -50.95 28.70
CA TRP A 87 -15.55 -49.96 27.75
C TRP A 87 -16.40 -48.69 27.66
N GLN A 88 -17.54 -48.63 28.36
CA GLN A 88 -18.40 -47.46 28.35
C GLN A 88 -17.65 -46.23 28.87
N ILE A 89 -16.85 -46.36 29.93
CA ILE A 89 -16.08 -45.24 30.51
C ILE A 89 -15.02 -44.75 29.53
N ASP A 90 -14.32 -45.66 28.86
CA ASP A 90 -13.31 -45.32 27.86
C ASP A 90 -13.92 -44.52 26.71
N MET A 91 -15.12 -44.93 26.25
CA MET A 91 -15.84 -44.19 25.20
C MET A 91 -16.37 -42.84 25.67
N HIS A 92 -16.61 -42.62 26.97
CA HIS A 92 -16.96 -41.28 27.48
C HIS A 92 -15.87 -40.25 27.23
N MET A 93 -14.60 -40.67 27.15
CA MET A 93 -13.50 -39.77 26.84
C MET A 93 -13.63 -39.16 25.43
N ALA A 94 -14.44 -39.75 24.56
CA ALA A 94 -14.74 -39.19 23.24
C ALA A 94 -15.46 -37.82 23.31
N TYR A 95 -16.14 -37.50 24.41
CA TYR A 95 -16.72 -36.15 24.60
C TYR A 95 -15.63 -35.07 24.67
N PHE A 96 -14.56 -35.32 25.42
CA PHE A 96 -13.42 -34.41 25.52
C PHE A 96 -12.74 -34.22 24.16
N ALA A 97 -12.50 -35.33 23.44
CA ALA A 97 -11.93 -35.27 22.09
C ALA A 97 -12.85 -34.49 21.13
N ALA A 98 -14.16 -34.68 21.20
CA ALA A 98 -15.12 -33.99 20.36
C ALA A 98 -15.21 -32.48 20.70
N LEU A 99 -15.23 -32.10 21.98
CA LEU A 99 -15.21 -30.69 22.41
C LEU A 99 -13.91 -30.01 21.98
N ALA A 100 -12.77 -30.67 22.18
CA ALA A 100 -11.48 -30.17 21.71
C ALA A 100 -11.44 -30.00 20.19
N ALA A 101 -12.02 -30.93 19.42
CA ALA A 101 -12.11 -30.81 17.97
C ALA A 101 -12.89 -29.57 17.52
N LEU A 102 -13.87 -29.09 18.29
CA LEU A 102 -14.61 -27.86 17.98
C LEU A 102 -13.74 -26.59 18.01
N ILE A 103 -12.51 -26.63 18.57
CA ILE A 103 -11.54 -25.52 18.45
C ILE A 103 -11.30 -25.15 16.98
N VAL A 104 -11.40 -26.11 16.05
CA VAL A 104 -11.17 -25.86 14.62
C VAL A 104 -12.09 -24.76 14.07
N TYR A 105 -13.27 -24.55 14.67
CA TYR A 105 -14.18 -23.45 14.34
C TYR A 105 -13.69 -22.06 14.73
N CYS A 106 -12.75 -21.96 15.67
CA CYS A 106 -12.31 -20.69 16.25
C CYS A 106 -13.50 -19.83 16.69
N ASP A 107 -14.51 -20.46 17.29
CA ASP A 107 -15.71 -19.78 17.80
C ASP A 107 -16.14 -20.42 19.12
N TRP A 108 -16.11 -19.63 20.19
CA TRP A 108 -16.48 -20.08 21.52
C TRP A 108 -17.93 -20.56 21.61
N ARG A 109 -18.83 -20.07 20.75
CA ARG A 109 -20.25 -20.44 20.75
C ARG A 109 -20.44 -21.90 20.35
N ALA A 110 -19.61 -22.42 19.45
CA ALA A 110 -19.64 -23.82 19.04
C ALA A 110 -19.32 -24.73 20.24
N ILE A 111 -18.27 -24.38 20.99
CA ILE A 111 -17.83 -25.09 22.19
C ILE A 111 -18.88 -24.97 23.30
N ALA A 112 -19.42 -23.77 23.54
CA ALA A 112 -20.46 -23.53 24.53
C ALA A 112 -21.71 -24.38 24.26
N VAL A 113 -22.17 -24.45 23.00
CA VAL A 113 -23.30 -25.29 22.61
C VAL A 113 -22.98 -26.77 22.84
N GLY A 114 -21.79 -27.24 22.45
CA GLY A 114 -21.35 -28.60 22.73
C GLY A 114 -21.40 -28.92 24.22
N ALA A 115 -20.80 -28.06 25.06
CA ALA A 115 -20.76 -28.23 26.51
C ALA A 115 -22.16 -28.23 27.13
N VAL A 116 -23.06 -27.33 26.69
CA VAL A 116 -24.45 -27.29 27.16
C VAL A 116 -25.19 -28.57 26.77
N VAL A 117 -25.02 -29.07 25.54
CA VAL A 117 -25.64 -30.34 25.11
C VAL A 117 -25.16 -31.49 25.98
N VAL A 118 -23.84 -31.56 26.26
CA VAL A 118 -23.27 -32.58 27.15
C VAL A 118 -23.83 -32.46 28.57
N ALA A 119 -23.87 -31.25 29.13
CA ALA A 119 -24.37 -31.01 30.49
C ALA A 119 -25.86 -31.39 30.62
N VAL A 120 -26.70 -30.95 29.68
CA VAL A 120 -28.13 -31.28 29.64
C VAL A 120 -28.33 -32.79 29.47
N HIS A 121 -27.58 -33.43 28.58
CA HIS A 121 -27.62 -34.88 28.37
C HIS A 121 -27.28 -35.65 29.64
N HIS A 122 -26.15 -35.34 30.29
CA HIS A 122 -25.70 -36.03 31.50
C HIS A 122 -26.68 -35.82 32.65
N LEU A 123 -27.19 -34.61 32.84
CA LEU A 123 -28.17 -34.31 33.87
C LEU A 123 -29.49 -35.06 33.62
N LEU A 124 -30.06 -34.94 32.41
CA LEU A 124 -31.34 -35.54 32.07
C LEU A 124 -31.30 -37.06 32.14
N LEU A 125 -30.31 -37.69 31.50
CA LEU A 125 -30.22 -39.14 31.46
C LEU A 125 -29.78 -39.74 32.80
N SER A 126 -29.12 -38.98 33.68
CA SER A 126 -28.87 -39.42 35.05
C SER A 126 -30.16 -39.71 35.84
N PHE A 127 -31.31 -39.19 35.43
CA PHE A 127 -32.62 -39.50 36.01
C PHE A 127 -33.45 -40.45 35.16
N VAL A 128 -33.42 -40.30 33.83
CA VAL A 128 -34.30 -41.04 32.91
C VAL A 128 -33.75 -42.41 32.51
N LEU A 129 -32.46 -42.48 32.16
CA LEU A 129 -31.82 -43.71 31.71
C LEU A 129 -30.36 -43.76 32.18
N PRO A 130 -30.12 -43.97 33.48
CA PRO A 130 -28.80 -43.71 34.05
C PRO A 130 -27.71 -44.66 33.52
N ALA A 131 -28.09 -45.88 33.13
CA ALA A 131 -27.19 -46.85 32.52
C ALA A 131 -26.60 -46.41 31.16
N ALA A 132 -27.24 -45.45 30.48
CA ALA A 132 -26.71 -44.91 29.23
C ALA A 132 -25.53 -43.94 29.45
N VAL A 133 -25.44 -43.33 30.65
CA VAL A 133 -24.40 -42.35 31.00
C VAL A 133 -23.37 -42.93 31.96
N PHE A 134 -23.77 -43.77 32.91
CA PHE A 134 -22.84 -44.22 33.95
C PHE A 134 -22.91 -45.73 34.14
N PRO A 135 -21.76 -46.42 34.17
CA PRO A 135 -21.73 -47.81 34.59
C PRO A 135 -22.22 -47.92 36.03
N GLY A 136 -23.18 -48.82 36.25
CA GLY A 136 -23.78 -49.07 37.56
C GLY A 136 -24.95 -48.14 37.94
N GLY A 137 -25.33 -47.17 37.10
CA GLY A 137 -26.49 -46.29 37.32
C GLY A 137 -26.12 -44.85 37.71
N GLY A 138 -27.15 -44.07 38.09
CA GLY A 138 -27.02 -42.63 38.34
C GLY A 138 -26.45 -42.35 39.73
N ASP A 139 -25.36 -41.59 39.77
CA ASP A 139 -24.74 -41.09 41.00
C ASP A 139 -24.55 -39.58 40.89
N LEU A 140 -25.22 -38.83 41.78
CA LEU A 140 -25.16 -37.37 41.77
C LEU A 140 -23.74 -36.85 42.03
N GLY A 141 -22.95 -37.56 42.85
CA GLY A 141 -21.55 -37.23 43.09
C GLY A 141 -20.74 -37.27 41.80
N ARG A 142 -20.89 -38.35 41.01
CA ARG A 142 -20.26 -38.50 39.69
C ARG A 142 -20.70 -37.43 38.69
N VAL A 143 -21.99 -37.08 38.65
CA VAL A 143 -22.50 -35.99 37.79
C VAL A 143 -21.83 -34.66 38.14
N VAL A 144 -21.72 -34.34 39.43
CA VAL A 144 -21.07 -33.09 39.89
C VAL A 144 -19.60 -33.07 39.48
N VAL A 145 -18.86 -34.16 39.66
CA VAL A 145 -17.45 -34.24 39.23
C VAL A 145 -17.32 -34.06 37.72
N HIS A 146 -18.17 -34.71 36.91
CA HIS A 146 -18.17 -34.54 35.46
C HIS A 146 -18.51 -33.11 35.05
N ALA A 147 -19.47 -32.47 35.73
CA ALA A 147 -19.85 -31.08 35.46
C ALA A 147 -18.69 -30.12 35.74
N VAL A 148 -17.95 -30.31 36.84
CA VAL A 148 -16.78 -29.47 37.15
C VAL A 148 -15.69 -29.63 36.09
N ILE A 149 -15.37 -30.86 35.69
CA ILE A 149 -14.36 -31.14 34.65
C ILE A 149 -14.79 -30.53 33.31
N LEU A 150 -16.05 -30.73 32.90
CA LEU A 150 -16.61 -30.18 31.67
C LEU A 150 -16.56 -28.65 31.65
N VAL A 151 -16.91 -27.99 32.76
CA VAL A 151 -16.85 -26.52 32.85
C VAL A 151 -15.40 -26.04 32.76
N ALA A 152 -14.48 -26.69 33.48
CA ALA A 152 -13.07 -26.32 33.46
C ALA A 152 -12.47 -26.44 32.04
N GLU A 153 -12.73 -27.55 31.36
CA GLU A 153 -12.30 -27.76 29.97
C GLU A 153 -12.95 -26.73 29.03
N ALA A 154 -14.27 -26.59 29.06
CA ALA A 154 -15.00 -25.69 28.16
C ALA A 154 -14.52 -24.24 28.30
N VAL A 155 -14.23 -23.77 29.52
CA VAL A 155 -13.68 -22.42 29.76
C VAL A 155 -12.35 -22.22 29.04
N VAL A 156 -11.43 -23.17 29.16
CA VAL A 156 -10.11 -23.10 28.50
C VAL A 156 -10.26 -23.14 26.98
N LEU A 157 -11.09 -24.05 26.45
CA LEU A 157 -11.33 -24.15 25.00
C LEU A 157 -12.01 -22.89 24.45
N MET A 158 -13.01 -22.33 25.14
CA MET A 158 -13.68 -21.09 24.76
C MET A 158 -12.74 -19.89 24.76
N TRP A 159 -11.86 -19.80 25.77
CA TRP A 159 -10.81 -18.78 25.82
C TRP A 159 -9.84 -18.93 24.65
N ALA A 160 -9.35 -20.14 24.38
CA ALA A 160 -8.43 -20.40 23.28
C ALA A 160 -9.05 -20.06 21.92
N ALA A 161 -10.30 -20.47 21.67
CA ALA A 161 -11.02 -20.16 20.45
C ALA A 161 -11.24 -18.64 20.27
N SER A 162 -11.59 -17.94 21.35
CA SER A 162 -11.75 -16.47 21.34
C SER A 162 -10.42 -15.75 21.09
N ASN A 163 -9.34 -16.25 21.70
CA ASN A 163 -7.99 -15.71 21.51
C ASN A 163 -7.56 -15.86 20.04
N ILE A 164 -7.70 -17.05 19.45
CA ILE A 164 -7.39 -17.29 18.04
C ILE A 164 -8.20 -16.36 17.13
N SER A 165 -9.51 -16.26 17.35
CA SER A 165 -10.38 -15.35 16.58
C SER A 165 -9.93 -13.89 16.66
N SER A 166 -9.55 -13.42 17.85
CA SER A 166 -9.06 -12.06 18.06
C SER A 166 -7.71 -11.80 17.37
N MET A 167 -6.82 -12.80 17.34
CA MET A 167 -5.53 -12.70 16.64
C MET A 167 -5.72 -12.56 15.12
N PHE A 168 -6.66 -13.31 14.53
CA PHE A 168 -7.00 -13.14 13.11
C PHE A 168 -7.52 -11.73 12.80
N ALA A 169 -8.41 -11.19 13.65
CA ALA A 169 -8.94 -9.84 13.47
C ALA A 169 -7.84 -8.76 13.56
N ARG A 170 -6.92 -8.88 14.53
CA ARG A 170 -5.79 -7.95 14.70
C ARG A 170 -4.80 -8.04 13.53
N SER A 171 -4.49 -9.26 13.09
CA SER A 171 -3.60 -9.48 11.94
C SER A 171 -4.17 -8.89 10.65
N GLY A 172 -5.47 -9.11 10.39
CA GLY A 172 -6.15 -8.50 9.25
C GLY A 172 -6.12 -6.98 9.27
N ALA A 173 -6.37 -6.36 10.43
CA ALA A 173 -6.28 -4.92 10.59
C ALA A 173 -4.85 -4.39 10.37
N SER A 174 -3.84 -5.09 10.89
CA SER A 174 -2.42 -4.71 10.69
C SER A 174 -2.00 -4.79 9.23
N LEU A 175 -2.44 -5.81 8.49
CA LEU A 175 -2.16 -5.95 7.06
C LEU A 175 -2.84 -4.84 6.25
N ALA A 176 -4.09 -4.52 6.56
CA ALA A 176 -4.81 -3.43 5.91
C ALA A 176 -4.14 -2.07 6.16
N GLN A 177 -3.71 -1.82 7.39
CA GLN A 177 -2.97 -0.60 7.75
C GLN A 177 -1.63 -0.51 7.02
N ALA A 178 -0.87 -1.60 6.95
CA ALA A 178 0.40 -1.65 6.23
C ALA A 178 0.22 -1.40 4.72
N ALA A 179 -0.84 -1.96 4.13
CA ALA A 179 -1.17 -1.73 2.72
C ALA A 179 -1.54 -0.25 2.45
N ALA A 180 -2.32 0.37 3.33
CA ALA A 180 -2.68 1.79 3.24
C ALA A 180 -1.44 2.69 3.37
N ALA A 181 -0.60 2.47 4.40
CA ALA A 181 0.63 3.23 4.62
C ALA A 181 1.61 3.09 3.45
N ARG A 182 1.70 1.89 2.85
CA ARG A 182 2.52 1.68 1.66
C ARG A 182 2.00 2.45 0.45
N SER A 183 0.68 2.43 0.21
CA SER A 183 0.07 3.20 -0.89
C SER A 183 0.30 4.70 -0.73
N GLU A 184 0.20 5.21 0.51
CA GLU A 184 0.46 6.61 0.82
C GLU A 184 1.93 6.98 0.61
N ALA A 185 2.86 6.14 1.06
CA ALA A 185 4.29 6.31 0.84
C ALA A 185 4.65 6.31 -0.66
N GLU A 186 4.07 5.39 -1.44
CA GLU A 186 4.28 5.33 -2.89
C GLU A 186 3.74 6.59 -3.59
N ALA A 187 2.59 7.11 -3.16
CA ALA A 187 2.03 8.36 -3.68
C ALA A 187 2.92 9.57 -3.33
N ALA A 188 3.40 9.65 -2.08
CA ALA A 188 4.31 10.71 -1.64
C ALA A 188 5.65 10.67 -2.38
N MET A 189 6.21 9.48 -2.63
CA MET A 189 7.42 9.31 -3.43
C MET A 189 7.24 9.80 -4.86
N ARG A 190 6.13 9.44 -5.53
CA ARG A 190 5.83 9.90 -6.89
C ARG A 190 5.64 11.42 -6.95
N ALA A 191 4.99 12.01 -5.95
CA ALA A 191 4.84 13.46 -5.85
C ALA A 191 6.17 14.18 -5.62
N ALA A 192 7.05 13.61 -4.80
CA ALA A 192 8.39 14.16 -4.57
C ALA A 192 9.27 14.05 -5.83
N GLU A 193 9.18 12.95 -6.57
CA GLU A 193 9.90 12.77 -7.83
C GLU A 193 9.42 13.76 -8.90
N SER A 194 8.11 13.95 -9.06
CA SER A 194 7.57 14.92 -10.01
C SER A 194 7.94 16.37 -9.64
N ALA A 195 7.93 16.71 -8.35
CA ALA A 195 8.39 18.02 -7.88
C ALA A 195 9.87 18.26 -8.20
N ARG A 196 10.75 17.27 -7.92
CA ARG A 196 12.18 17.34 -8.26
C ARG A 196 12.41 17.46 -9.76
N ALA A 197 11.66 16.74 -10.58
CA ALA A 197 11.75 16.84 -12.04
C ALA A 197 11.34 18.22 -12.54
N ALA A 198 10.26 18.80 -11.98
CA ALA A 198 9.82 20.15 -12.32
C ALA A 198 10.84 21.22 -11.89
N GLU A 199 11.41 21.11 -10.69
CA GLU A 199 12.48 21.99 -10.22
C GLU A 199 13.73 21.91 -11.10
N GLY A 200 14.13 20.70 -11.48
CA GLY A 200 15.25 20.47 -12.39
C GLY A 200 15.05 21.10 -13.77
N ALA A 201 13.85 20.93 -14.35
CA ALA A 201 13.51 21.56 -15.63
C ALA A 201 13.52 23.10 -15.53
N ALA A 202 12.96 23.66 -14.45
CA ALA A 202 12.96 25.10 -14.21
C ALA A 202 14.36 25.68 -13.91
N ALA A 203 15.27 24.87 -13.36
CA ALA A 203 16.67 25.27 -13.19
C ALA A 203 17.41 25.30 -14.55
N GLN A 204 17.24 24.27 -15.38
CA GLN A 204 17.83 24.23 -16.72
C GLN A 204 17.32 25.38 -17.60
N ASP A 205 16.02 25.68 -17.58
CA ASP A 205 15.47 26.79 -18.36
C ASP A 205 16.07 28.14 -17.93
N ARG A 206 16.22 28.37 -16.62
CA ARG A 206 16.90 29.56 -16.09
C ARG A 206 18.37 29.65 -16.51
N GLU A 207 19.09 28.53 -16.50
CA GLU A 207 20.49 28.48 -16.92
C GLU A 207 20.63 28.78 -18.42
N MET A 208 19.76 28.22 -19.27
CA MET A 208 19.74 28.52 -20.71
C MET A 208 19.44 29.99 -21.00
N LEU A 209 18.45 30.57 -20.30
CA LEU A 209 18.12 31.99 -20.43
C LEU A 209 19.28 32.88 -19.98
N GLN A 210 19.94 32.57 -18.85
CA GLN A 210 21.11 33.32 -18.39
C GLN A 210 22.26 33.25 -19.39
N SER A 211 22.58 32.05 -19.90
CA SER A 211 23.64 31.87 -20.90
C SER A 211 23.35 32.66 -22.19
N THR A 212 22.09 32.68 -22.64
CA THR A 212 21.69 33.49 -23.81
C THR A 212 21.87 34.98 -23.53
N VAL A 213 21.43 35.48 -22.38
CA VAL A 213 21.58 36.89 -21.99
C VAL A 213 23.05 37.29 -21.87
N GLU A 214 23.90 36.43 -21.30
CA GLU A 214 25.34 36.64 -21.21
C GLU A 214 26.00 36.69 -22.58
N HIS A 215 25.65 35.77 -23.48
CA HIS A 215 26.17 35.74 -24.85
C HIS A 215 25.78 37.00 -25.63
N GLU A 216 24.52 37.40 -25.55
CA GLU A 216 24.03 38.65 -26.14
C GLU A 216 24.77 39.88 -25.61
N SER A 217 24.98 39.94 -24.29
CA SER A 217 25.71 41.05 -23.66
C SER A 217 27.17 41.07 -24.07
N ALA A 218 27.83 39.91 -24.13
CA ALA A 218 29.22 39.79 -24.55
C ALA A 218 29.41 40.24 -26.00
N GLN A 219 28.50 39.87 -26.90
CA GLN A 219 28.52 40.29 -28.31
C GLN A 219 28.46 41.82 -28.44
N VAL A 220 27.60 42.47 -27.67
CA VAL A 220 27.43 43.93 -27.69
C VAL A 220 28.67 44.64 -27.16
N VAL A 221 29.21 44.18 -26.02
CA VAL A 221 30.41 44.74 -25.40
C VAL A 221 31.62 44.60 -26.33
N ASP A 222 31.83 43.41 -26.91
CA ASP A 222 32.92 43.16 -27.87
C ASP A 222 32.77 44.01 -29.13
N GLY A 223 31.54 44.09 -29.67
CA GLY A 223 31.22 44.96 -30.81
C GLY A 223 31.58 46.43 -30.55
N LEU A 224 31.10 47.00 -29.44
CA LEU A 224 31.40 48.38 -29.05
C LEU A 224 32.89 48.59 -28.77
N ALA A 225 33.56 47.66 -28.09
CA ALA A 225 34.99 47.75 -27.79
C ALA A 225 35.83 47.78 -29.08
N ARG A 226 35.51 46.94 -30.07
CA ARG A 226 36.16 46.97 -31.39
C ARG A 226 35.91 48.28 -32.13
N GLY A 227 34.68 48.80 -32.09
CA GLY A 227 34.33 50.07 -32.73
C GLY A 227 35.10 51.24 -32.11
N LEU A 228 35.12 51.32 -30.78
CA LEU A 228 35.84 52.37 -30.04
C LEU A 228 37.35 52.33 -30.29
N ARG A 229 37.94 51.12 -30.41
CA ARG A 229 39.37 50.98 -30.73
C ARG A 229 39.72 51.51 -32.13
N GLN A 230 38.87 51.25 -33.13
CA GLN A 230 39.07 51.81 -34.47
C GLN A 230 39.00 53.34 -34.47
N LEU A 231 38.04 53.93 -33.75
CA LEU A 231 37.95 55.38 -33.60
C LEU A 231 39.20 55.96 -32.90
N SER A 232 39.69 55.30 -31.83
CA SER A 232 40.89 55.77 -31.13
C SER A 232 42.16 55.67 -31.98
N ASP A 233 42.21 54.72 -32.91
CA ASP A 233 43.32 54.55 -33.86
C ASP A 233 43.23 55.53 -35.05
N GLY A 234 42.19 56.37 -35.09
CA GLY A 234 42.00 57.43 -36.09
C GLY A 234 41.15 57.02 -37.30
N ASP A 235 40.59 55.80 -37.32
CA ASP A 235 39.64 55.39 -38.35
C ASP A 235 38.22 55.82 -37.98
N LEU A 236 37.82 56.98 -38.52
CA LEU A 236 36.48 57.55 -38.34
C LEU A 236 35.45 56.98 -39.31
N THR A 237 35.86 56.16 -40.27
CA THR A 237 34.96 55.53 -41.24
C THR A 237 34.39 54.21 -40.71
N ALA A 238 34.95 53.70 -39.61
CA ALA A 238 34.48 52.50 -38.93
C ALA A 238 33.01 52.63 -38.49
N ARG A 239 32.22 51.59 -38.80
CA ARG A 239 30.81 51.47 -38.41
C ARG A 239 30.51 50.06 -37.92
N LEU A 240 29.64 49.96 -36.91
CA LEU A 240 29.10 48.70 -36.43
C LEU A 240 28.00 48.21 -37.37
N GLN A 241 28.33 47.26 -38.25
CA GLN A 241 27.40 46.72 -39.25
C GLN A 241 26.57 45.54 -38.74
N GLN A 242 27.14 44.72 -37.85
CA GLN A 242 26.44 43.58 -37.29
C GLN A 242 25.30 44.07 -36.38
N ALA A 243 24.07 43.66 -36.66
CA ALA A 243 22.91 43.97 -35.83
C ALA A 243 23.12 43.46 -34.41
N PHE A 244 22.72 44.26 -33.43
CA PHE A 244 22.69 43.85 -32.03
C PHE A 244 21.33 43.25 -31.69
N PRO A 245 21.24 42.46 -30.61
CA PRO A 245 19.95 42.03 -30.07
C PRO A 245 19.03 43.24 -29.85
N SER A 246 17.73 43.07 -30.08
CA SER A 246 16.76 44.19 -30.16
C SER A 246 16.87 45.19 -28.99
N LYS A 247 17.11 44.70 -27.75
CA LYS A 247 17.29 45.55 -26.55
C LYS A 247 18.53 46.47 -26.59
N TYR A 248 19.54 46.12 -27.37
CA TYR A 248 20.83 46.85 -27.46
C TYR A 248 21.02 47.59 -28.78
N GLU A 249 20.07 47.48 -29.72
CA GLU A 249 20.20 48.06 -31.06
C GLU A 249 20.37 49.59 -31.05
N ALA A 250 19.78 50.27 -30.05
CA ALA A 250 19.98 51.69 -29.82
C ALA A 250 21.48 52.04 -29.61
N LEU A 251 22.23 51.22 -28.87
CA LEU A 251 23.66 51.46 -28.62
C LEU A 251 24.48 51.42 -29.92
N ARG A 252 24.15 50.49 -30.82
CA ARG A 252 24.80 50.39 -32.13
C ARG A 252 24.51 51.64 -32.98
N ALA A 253 23.25 52.07 -32.99
CA ALA A 253 22.82 53.26 -33.72
C ALA A 253 23.48 54.54 -33.18
N ASP A 254 23.56 54.68 -31.87
CA ASP A 254 24.18 55.83 -31.22
C ASP A 254 25.68 55.88 -31.46
N PHE A 255 26.39 54.75 -31.38
CA PHE A 255 27.81 54.67 -31.74
C PHE A 255 28.04 55.13 -33.19
N ASN A 256 27.28 54.58 -34.15
CA ASN A 256 27.44 54.90 -35.56
C ASN A 256 27.17 56.39 -35.86
N ARG A 257 26.18 56.97 -35.19
CA ARG A 257 25.86 58.40 -35.29
C ARG A 257 26.97 59.27 -34.72
N ALA A 258 27.54 58.91 -33.58
CA ALA A 258 28.66 59.62 -32.98
C ALA A 258 29.91 59.56 -33.88
N ALA A 259 30.19 58.39 -34.46
CA ALA A 259 31.29 58.23 -35.42
C ALA A 259 31.10 59.11 -36.67
N GLU A 260 29.88 59.15 -37.21
CA GLU A 260 29.53 60.02 -38.35
C GLU A 260 29.69 61.52 -38.02
N GLN A 261 29.23 61.96 -36.85
CA GLN A 261 29.40 63.35 -36.42
C GLN A 261 30.87 63.73 -36.27
N LEU A 262 31.70 62.82 -35.73
CA LEU A 262 33.13 63.04 -35.57
C LEU A 262 33.85 63.12 -36.93
N GLU A 263 33.51 62.23 -37.86
CA GLU A 263 34.00 62.23 -39.24
C GLU A 263 33.68 63.57 -39.94
N GLN A 264 32.42 64.01 -39.88
CA GLN A 264 32.00 65.30 -40.47
C GLN A 264 32.73 66.50 -39.84
N THR A 265 32.91 66.47 -38.52
CA THR A 265 33.62 67.54 -37.80
C THR A 265 35.07 67.63 -38.26
N LEU A 266 35.77 66.50 -38.38
CA LEU A 266 37.17 66.47 -38.83
C LEU A 266 37.31 66.80 -40.32
N ALA A 267 36.37 66.38 -41.17
CA ALA A 267 36.32 66.82 -42.57
C ALA A 267 36.18 68.35 -42.68
N GLY A 268 35.34 68.97 -41.84
CA GLY A 268 35.20 70.43 -41.76
C GLY A 268 36.48 71.14 -41.32
N ILE A 269 37.21 70.57 -40.36
CA ILE A 269 38.52 71.09 -39.93
C ILE A 269 39.55 71.00 -41.07
N VAL A 270 39.63 69.87 -41.77
CA VAL A 270 40.54 69.68 -42.91
C VAL A 270 40.23 70.66 -44.04
N SER A 271 38.94 70.85 -44.36
CA SER A 271 38.50 71.84 -45.35
C SER A 271 38.91 73.26 -44.96
N SER A 272 38.64 73.66 -43.71
CA SER A 272 39.02 74.99 -43.19
C SER A 272 40.53 75.21 -43.21
N ALA A 273 41.33 74.21 -42.82
CA ALA A 273 42.79 74.27 -42.89
C ALA A 273 43.30 74.39 -44.34
N GLY A 274 42.62 73.74 -45.29
CA GLY A 274 42.88 73.90 -46.72
C GLY A 274 42.63 75.34 -47.20
N THR A 275 41.50 75.93 -46.83
CA THR A 275 41.17 77.33 -47.15
C THR A 275 42.19 78.30 -46.54
N ILE A 276 42.59 78.10 -45.28
CA ILE A 276 43.63 78.90 -44.62
C ILE A 276 44.96 78.79 -45.35
N ARG A 277 45.36 77.58 -45.77
CA ARG A 277 46.61 77.35 -46.52
C ARG A 277 46.60 78.05 -47.87
N SER A 278 45.50 77.97 -48.61
CA SER A 278 45.34 78.69 -49.88
C SER A 278 45.40 80.21 -49.68
N GLY A 279 44.66 80.75 -48.70
CA GLY A 279 44.71 82.17 -48.35
C GLY A 279 46.10 82.64 -47.91
N ALA A 280 46.82 81.84 -47.12
CA ALA A 280 48.20 82.13 -46.74
C ALA A 280 49.15 82.14 -47.96
N SER A 281 48.93 81.25 -48.94
CA SER A 281 49.70 81.22 -50.19
C SER A 281 49.43 82.45 -51.06
N GLU A 282 48.18 82.92 -51.13
CA GLU A 282 47.82 84.15 -51.82
C GLU A 282 48.44 85.39 -51.15
N ILE A 283 48.39 85.45 -49.81
CA ILE A 283 49.05 86.54 -49.05
C ILE A 283 50.57 86.51 -49.26
N ALA A 284 51.21 85.34 -49.22
CA ALA A 284 52.64 85.20 -49.47
C ALA A 284 53.01 85.67 -50.88
N SER A 285 52.23 85.28 -51.89
CA SER A 285 52.42 85.73 -53.28
C SER A 285 52.24 87.25 -53.42
N ALA A 286 51.22 87.83 -52.77
CA ALA A 286 50.98 89.27 -52.81
C ALA A 286 52.07 90.06 -52.07
N ALA A 287 52.61 89.52 -50.98
CA ALA A 287 53.73 90.12 -50.25
C ALA A 287 55.03 90.08 -51.06
N ASP A 288 55.31 88.99 -51.79
CA ASP A 288 56.46 88.87 -52.69
C ASP A 288 56.38 89.89 -53.85
N ASP A 289 55.20 90.04 -54.46
CA ASP A 289 54.94 91.06 -55.48
C ASP A 289 55.15 92.50 -54.95
N LEU A 290 54.76 92.76 -53.70
CA LEU A 290 54.95 94.08 -53.08
C LEU A 290 56.42 94.35 -52.73
N SER A 291 57.15 93.34 -52.26
CA SER A 291 58.61 93.42 -52.05
C SER A 291 59.32 93.77 -53.35
N ARG A 292 58.94 93.14 -54.47
CA ARG A 292 59.49 93.43 -55.79
C ARG A 292 59.18 94.84 -56.30
N ARG A 293 58.11 95.48 -55.81
CA ARG A 293 57.75 96.88 -56.13
C ARG A 293 58.42 97.91 -55.22
N THR A 294 58.98 97.50 -54.08
CA THR A 294 59.69 98.40 -53.17
C THR A 294 61.20 98.41 -53.40
N GLU A 295 61.73 97.43 -54.14
CA GLU A 295 63.14 97.39 -54.60
C GLU A 295 63.38 98.05 -55.98
N GLN A 296 62.36 98.60 -56.64
CA GLN A 296 62.47 99.43 -57.86
C GLN A 296 62.50 100.91 -57.53
#